data_AF-X0TBP3-F1
#
_entry.id   AF-X0TBP3-F1
#
_cell.length_a   1.000
_cell.length_b   1.000
_cell.length_c   1.000
_cell.angle_alpha   90.00
_cell.angle_beta   90.00
_cell.angle_gamma   90.00
#
_symmetry.space_group_name_H-M   'P 1'
#
loop_
_entity.id
_entity.type
_entity.pdbx_description
1 polymer ?
#
loop_
_entity_poly.entity_id
_entity_poly.type
_entity_poly.pdbx_seq_one_letter_code
_entity_poly.pdbx_strand_id
1 'polypeptide(L)'
;MTKKKIFTIGFELPEGDFQNIPFDSNQSLLDADIILYKVGFGDHYASDYYQGEPLFDNYESVSVAQNLQHWRAELVTATNAAKLVIVFLAKPLNYFRYTGEKSYSGTGRSRATTNIVTKIESYSAVPNITSVE
;
A
#
# COMPACT_ATOMS: atom_id res chain seq x y z
N MET A 1 5.57 -35.38 2.43
CA MET A 1 4.60 -34.26 2.51
C MET A 1 4.94 -33.27 1.41
N THR A 2 3.96 -32.74 0.70
CA THR A 2 4.18 -31.69 -0.31
C THR A 2 4.69 -30.43 0.40
N LYS A 3 5.75 -29.83 -0.12
CA LYS A 3 6.31 -28.57 0.39
C LYS A 3 5.25 -27.47 0.27
N LYS A 4 5.03 -26.70 1.33
CA LYS A 4 4.08 -25.60 1.34
C LYS A 4 4.69 -24.37 0.68
N LYS A 5 3.94 -23.72 -0.21
CA LYS A 5 4.39 -22.49 -0.88
C LYS A 5 4.03 -21.27 -0.01
N ILE A 6 5.04 -20.54 0.43
CA ILE A 6 4.89 -19.41 1.37
C ILE A 6 5.31 -18.11 0.69
N PHE A 7 4.44 -17.11 0.69
CA PHE A 7 4.73 -15.77 0.19
C PHE A 7 4.92 -14.78 1.33
N THR A 8 5.89 -13.87 1.17
CA THR A 8 6.13 -12.73 2.06
C THR A 8 5.99 -11.43 1.29
N ILE A 9 5.28 -10.45 1.85
CA ILE A 9 5.07 -9.12 1.26
C ILE A 9 5.32 -8.06 2.33
N GLY A 10 6.11 -7.04 1.98
CA GLY A 10 6.42 -5.90 2.85
C GLY A 10 7.52 -6.15 3.89
N PHE A 11 8.17 -7.32 3.85
CA PHE A 11 9.35 -7.63 4.65
C PHE A 11 10.09 -8.86 4.11
N GLU A 12 11.37 -8.96 4.45
CA GLU A 12 12.20 -10.13 4.20
C GLU A 12 12.37 -10.95 5.47
N LEU A 13 12.47 -12.27 5.29
CA LEU A 13 12.86 -13.20 6.34
C LEU A 13 14.31 -13.64 6.08
N PRO A 14 15.14 -13.79 7.13
CA PRO A 14 16.56 -14.04 6.96
C PRO A 14 16.88 -15.42 6.39
N GLU A 15 16.15 -16.47 6.77
CA GLU A 15 16.37 -17.84 6.30
C GLU A 15 15.07 -18.64 6.24
N GLY A 16 14.90 -19.45 5.19
CA GLY A 16 13.78 -20.38 5.01
C GLY A 16 13.35 -20.53 3.56
N ASP A 17 12.35 -21.38 3.33
CA ASP A 17 11.76 -21.58 2.00
C ASP A 17 10.50 -20.73 1.84
N PHE A 18 10.70 -19.46 1.49
CA PHE A 18 9.65 -18.52 1.17
C PHE A 18 10.03 -17.73 -0.08
N GLN A 19 9.01 -17.29 -0.80
CA GLN A 19 9.18 -16.36 -1.90
C GLN A 19 8.87 -14.94 -1.39
N ASN A 20 9.86 -14.06 -1.45
CA ASN A 20 9.62 -12.63 -1.24
C ASN A 20 9.00 -12.05 -2.51
N ILE A 21 7.85 -11.40 -2.33
CA ILE A 21 7.13 -10.70 -3.38
C ILE A 21 7.29 -9.20 -3.10
N PRO A 22 7.91 -8.44 -4.03
CA PRO A 22 8.01 -6.99 -3.93
C PRO A 22 6.64 -6.35 -3.77
N PHE A 23 6.57 -5.26 -3.01
CA PHE A 23 5.31 -4.58 -2.74
C PHE A 23 4.68 -3.93 -3.98
N ASP A 24 5.49 -3.59 -4.99
CA ASP A 24 5.05 -3.06 -6.28
C ASP A 24 4.74 -4.15 -7.32
N SER A 25 4.76 -5.42 -6.91
CA SER A 25 4.43 -6.54 -7.76
C SER A 25 2.91 -6.67 -8.00
N ASN A 26 2.55 -7.20 -9.17
CA ASN A 26 1.19 -7.61 -9.52
C ASN A 26 0.97 -9.14 -9.34
N GLN A 27 1.81 -9.79 -8.55
CA GLN A 27 1.78 -11.25 -8.35
C GLN A 27 0.49 -11.69 -7.65
N SER A 28 -0.20 -12.68 -8.22
CA SER A 28 -1.35 -13.28 -7.55
C SER A 28 -0.94 -14.10 -6.32
N LEU A 29 -1.71 -13.98 -5.24
CA LEU A 29 -1.53 -14.72 -3.98
C LEU A 29 -2.16 -16.12 -3.99
N LEU A 30 -2.94 -16.48 -5.02
CA LEU A 30 -3.64 -17.77 -5.08
C LEU A 30 -2.70 -18.97 -5.22
N ASP A 31 -1.49 -18.75 -5.73
CA ASP A 31 -0.49 -19.81 -5.86
C ASP A 31 0.15 -20.20 -4.52
N ALA A 32 0.00 -19.39 -3.47
CA ALA A 32 0.52 -19.70 -2.15
C ALA A 32 -0.43 -20.60 -1.35
N ASP A 33 0.14 -21.36 -0.41
CA ASP A 33 -0.60 -21.97 0.69
C ASP A 33 -0.72 -21.00 1.88
N ILE A 34 0.36 -20.26 2.14
CA ILE A 34 0.50 -19.34 3.27
C ILE A 34 1.00 -17.98 2.77
N ILE A 35 0.34 -16.91 3.18
CA ILE A 35 0.71 -15.53 2.89
C ILE A 35 1.06 -14.83 4.19
N LEU A 36 2.23 -14.21 4.21
CA LEU A 36 2.72 -13.36 5.27
C LEU A 36 2.77 -11.92 4.76
N TYR A 37 1.93 -11.04 5.29
CA TYR A 37 1.82 -9.66 4.84
C TYR A 37 2.14 -8.70 5.98
N LYS A 38 3.08 -7.78 5.80
CA LYS A 38 3.34 -6.69 6.75
C LYS A 38 2.78 -5.38 6.22
N VAL A 39 2.02 -4.68 7.06
CA VAL A 39 1.47 -3.37 6.71
C VAL A 39 2.59 -2.35 6.48
N GLY A 40 2.46 -1.55 5.42
CA GLY A 40 3.44 -0.54 5.05
C GLY A 40 3.19 0.03 3.67
N PHE A 41 4.18 0.76 3.16
CA PHE A 41 4.22 1.24 1.78
C PHE A 41 5.36 0.58 0.98
N GLY A 42 5.89 -0.56 1.42
CA GLY A 42 7.04 -1.20 0.77
C GLY A 42 8.24 -0.24 0.69
N ASP A 43 8.78 -0.10 -0.52
CA ASP A 43 9.92 0.77 -0.82
C ASP A 43 9.49 2.19 -1.27
N HIS A 44 8.18 2.49 -1.29
CA HIS A 44 7.71 3.84 -1.58
C HIS A 44 8.21 4.82 -0.51
N TYR A 45 8.72 5.97 -0.95
CA TYR A 45 9.21 7.00 -0.06
C TYR A 45 8.58 8.35 -0.38
N ALA A 46 8.32 9.13 0.67
CA ALA A 46 7.89 10.51 0.53
C ALA A 46 9.12 11.42 0.33
N SER A 47 9.01 12.38 -0.58
CA SER A 47 10.06 13.35 -0.88
C SER A 47 9.73 14.76 -0.39
N ASP A 48 8.51 14.99 0.10
CA ASP A 48 8.02 16.29 0.58
C ASP A 48 7.17 16.14 1.85
N TYR A 49 6.64 17.25 2.37
CA TYR A 49 5.78 17.31 3.54
C TYR A 49 4.57 18.23 3.32
N TYR A 50 3.42 17.82 3.83
CA TYR A 50 2.20 18.64 3.88
C TYR A 50 1.64 18.63 5.30
N GLN A 51 1.46 19.81 5.89
CA GLN A 51 1.01 19.97 7.27
C GLN A 51 1.86 19.21 8.31
N GLY A 52 3.15 19.02 8.03
CA GLY A 52 4.09 18.31 8.90
C GLY A 52 4.03 16.78 8.78
N GLU A 53 3.14 16.22 7.95
CA GLU A 53 3.13 14.79 7.60
C GLU A 53 3.81 14.58 6.24
N PRO A 54 4.47 13.42 6.00
CA PRO A 54 5.13 13.15 4.73
C PRO A 54 4.15 13.15 3.55
N LEU A 55 4.60 13.65 2.40
CA LEU A 55 3.85 13.74 1.16
C LEU A 55 4.60 13.00 0.04
N PHE A 56 3.91 12.05 -0.57
CA PHE A 56 4.37 11.41 -1.80
C PHE A 56 4.36 12.40 -2.97
N ASP A 57 5.35 12.31 -3.86
CA ASP A 57 5.33 13.06 -5.10
C ASP A 57 4.22 12.56 -6.05
N ASN A 58 4.10 13.18 -7.23
CA ASN A 58 3.05 12.84 -8.18
C ASN A 58 3.11 11.39 -8.69
N TYR A 59 4.32 10.83 -8.83
CA TYR A 59 4.51 9.47 -9.30
C TYR A 59 4.19 8.45 -8.19
N GLU A 60 4.83 8.64 -7.04
CA GLU A 60 4.64 7.81 -5.85
C GLU A 60 3.18 7.81 -5.40
N SER A 61 2.50 8.95 -5.45
CA SER A 61 1.09 9.10 -5.11
C SER A 61 0.16 8.15 -5.85
N VAL A 62 0.45 7.90 -7.14
CA VAL A 62 -0.34 6.99 -7.97
C VAL A 62 0.04 5.54 -7.66
N SER A 63 1.34 5.25 -7.64
CA SER A 63 1.85 3.88 -7.48
C SER A 63 1.46 3.28 -6.12
N VAL A 64 1.68 4.01 -5.02
CA VAL A 64 1.35 3.51 -3.68
C VAL A 64 -0.15 3.25 -3.51
N ALA A 65 -1.00 4.08 -4.11
CA ALA A 65 -2.45 3.92 -4.06
C ALA A 65 -2.91 2.66 -4.81
N GLN A 66 -2.32 2.41 -5.98
CA GLN A 66 -2.59 1.21 -6.79
C GLN A 66 -2.11 -0.05 -6.07
N ASN A 67 -0.90 -0.03 -5.50
CA ASN A 67 -0.32 -1.18 -4.81
C ASN A 67 -1.12 -1.55 -3.55
N LEU A 68 -1.55 -0.57 -2.74
CA LEU A 68 -2.44 -0.85 -1.60
C LEU A 68 -3.78 -1.45 -2.04
N GLN A 69 -4.36 -0.95 -3.14
CA GLN A 69 -5.59 -1.51 -3.69
C GLN A 69 -5.39 -2.93 -4.22
N HIS A 70 -4.28 -3.19 -4.92
CA HIS A 70 -3.90 -4.51 -5.41
C HIS A 70 -3.80 -5.50 -4.25
N TRP A 71 -3.01 -5.18 -3.22
CA TRP A 71 -2.85 -6.07 -2.07
C TRP A 71 -4.15 -6.28 -1.31
N ARG A 72 -5.01 -5.27 -1.19
CA ARG A 72 -6.35 -5.46 -0.63
C ARG A 72 -7.14 -6.51 -1.41
N ALA A 73 -7.18 -6.38 -2.73
CA ALA A 73 -7.90 -7.31 -3.59
C ALA A 73 -7.34 -8.74 -3.51
N GLU A 74 -6.02 -8.88 -3.52
CA GLU A 74 -5.35 -10.18 -3.43
C GLU A 74 -5.54 -10.83 -2.05
N LEU A 75 -5.45 -10.06 -0.95
CA LEU A 75 -5.67 -10.59 0.40
C LEU A 75 -7.11 -11.06 0.58
N VAL A 76 -8.10 -10.32 0.05
CA VAL A 76 -9.51 -10.75 0.02
C VAL A 76 -9.66 -12.04 -0.79
N THR A 77 -9.08 -12.07 -1.99
CA THR A 77 -9.16 -13.22 -2.90
C THR A 77 -8.53 -14.47 -2.29
N ALA A 78 -7.35 -14.36 -1.68
CA ALA A 78 -6.66 -15.44 -1.00
C ALA A 78 -7.46 -15.96 0.21
N THR A 79 -8.03 -15.05 1.01
CA THR A 79 -8.86 -15.43 2.17
C THR A 79 -10.11 -16.20 1.71
N ASN A 80 -10.79 -15.72 0.66
CA ASN A 80 -11.96 -16.39 0.08
C ASN A 80 -11.62 -17.76 -0.52
N ALA A 81 -10.39 -17.94 -1.02
CA ALA A 81 -9.88 -19.21 -1.52
C ALA A 81 -9.32 -20.13 -0.41
N ALA A 82 -9.63 -19.85 0.86
CA ALA A 82 -9.20 -20.63 2.03
C ALA A 82 -7.68 -20.77 2.18
N LYS A 83 -6.92 -19.76 1.73
CA LYS A 83 -5.47 -19.68 2.02
C LYS A 83 -5.25 -19.18 3.44
N LEU A 84 -4.12 -19.54 4.04
CA LEU A 84 -3.73 -18.98 5.34
C LEU A 84 -3.10 -17.60 5.13
N VAL A 85 -3.77 -16.54 5.59
CA VAL A 85 -3.25 -15.18 5.54
C VAL A 85 -2.91 -14.72 6.95
N ILE A 86 -1.64 -14.36 7.18
CA ILE A 86 -1.14 -13.80 8.44
C ILE A 86 -0.71 -12.37 8.18
N VAL A 87 -1.33 -11.43 8.88
CA VAL A 87 -1.05 -10.00 8.77
C VAL A 87 -0.26 -9.52 9.99
N PHE A 88 0.94 -9.01 9.75
CA PHE A 88 1.78 -8.35 10.75
C PHE A 88 1.42 -6.87 10.82
N LEU A 89 0.76 -6.50 11.91
CA LEU A 89 0.41 -5.13 12.21
C LEU A 89 1.61 -4.40 12.81
N ALA A 90 1.96 -3.26 12.21
CA ALA A 90 2.96 -2.32 12.70
C ALA A 90 2.28 -0.97 12.94
N LYS A 91 2.98 0.00 13.53
CA LYS A 91 2.40 1.36 13.69
C LYS A 91 1.89 1.85 12.32
N PRO A 92 0.63 2.32 12.22
CA PRO A 92 0.08 2.81 10.96
C PRO A 92 0.91 3.98 10.43
N LEU A 93 1.16 3.96 9.12
CA LEU A 93 1.82 5.04 8.41
C LEU A 93 0.74 5.90 7.76
N ASN A 94 0.72 7.19 8.08
CA ASN A 94 -0.26 8.18 7.59
C ASN A 94 0.48 9.27 6.82
N TYR A 95 0.35 9.24 5.50
CA TYR A 95 1.03 10.15 4.58
C TYR A 95 -0.03 10.93 3.78
N PHE A 96 0.40 11.98 3.08
CA PHE A 96 -0.39 12.60 2.03
C PHE A 96 0.03 12.09 0.66
N ARG A 97 -0.91 12.14 -0.28
CA ARG A 97 -0.68 11.91 -1.71
C ARG A 97 -1.40 12.96 -2.55
N TYR A 98 -0.89 13.26 -3.73
CA TYR A 98 -1.61 14.03 -4.74
C TYR A 98 -2.78 13.23 -5.32
N THR A 99 -3.93 13.87 -5.50
CA THR A 99 -5.11 13.24 -6.15
C THR A 99 -5.09 13.36 -7.67
N GLY A 100 -4.23 14.23 -8.20
CA GLY A 100 -4.25 14.66 -9.61
C GLY A 100 -5.25 15.79 -9.89
N GLU A 101 -6.13 16.11 -8.94
CA GLU A 101 -7.06 17.23 -9.05
C GLU A 101 -6.35 18.56 -8.78
N LYS A 102 -6.76 19.59 -9.51
CA LYS A 102 -6.26 20.95 -9.36
C LYS A 102 -7.42 21.90 -9.18
N SER A 103 -7.37 22.72 -8.14
CA SER A 103 -8.27 23.85 -8.00
C SER A 103 -7.61 25.11 -8.51
N TYR A 104 -8.44 26.01 -9.05
CA TYR A 104 -7.98 27.25 -9.65
C TYR A 104 -8.76 28.40 -9.06
N SER A 105 -8.06 29.46 -8.66
CA SER A 105 -8.67 30.70 -8.19
C SER A 105 -8.09 31.91 -8.92
N GLY A 106 -8.88 32.97 -9.07
CA GLY A 106 -8.52 34.14 -9.87
C GLY A 106 -8.81 34.00 -11.38
N THR A 107 -8.61 35.08 -12.13
CA THR A 107 -8.83 35.14 -13.59
C THR A 107 -7.56 35.58 -14.32
N GLY A 108 -7.33 35.03 -15.52
CA GLY A 108 -6.24 35.44 -16.41
C GLY A 108 -4.84 35.30 -15.80
N ARG A 109 -4.08 36.40 -15.76
CA ARG A 109 -2.70 36.46 -15.24
C ARG A 109 -2.58 36.16 -13.74
N SER A 110 -3.66 36.31 -12.97
CA SER A 110 -3.67 36.13 -11.51
C SER A 110 -4.17 34.75 -11.07
N ARG A 111 -4.16 33.76 -11.98
CA ARG A 111 -4.66 32.41 -11.68
C ARG A 111 -3.70 31.66 -10.75
N ALA A 112 -4.12 31.43 -9.51
CA ALA A 112 -3.44 30.49 -8.63
C ALA A 112 -3.91 29.05 -8.94
N THR A 113 -2.96 28.11 -8.89
CA THR A 113 -3.24 26.68 -9.07
C THR A 113 -2.85 25.96 -7.79
N THR A 114 -3.79 25.25 -7.19
CA THR A 114 -3.57 24.46 -5.98
C THR A 114 -3.74 22.99 -6.33
N ASN A 115 -2.69 22.19 -6.09
CA ASN A 115 -2.80 20.74 -6.20
C ASN A 115 -3.54 20.21 -4.98
N ILE A 116 -4.55 19.37 -5.22
CA ILE A 116 -5.31 18.73 -4.15
C ILE A 116 -4.54 17.50 -3.67
N VAL A 117 -4.40 17.40 -2.35
CA VAL A 117 -3.79 16.26 -1.67
C VAL A 117 -4.81 15.61 -0.74
N THR A 118 -4.67 14.31 -0.52
CA THR A 118 -5.50 13.54 0.40
C THR A 118 -4.65 12.59 1.24
N LYS A 119 -5.18 12.13 2.37
CA LYS A 119 -4.50 11.18 3.24
C LYS A 119 -4.46 9.79 2.61
N ILE A 120 -3.39 9.06 2.89
CA ILE A 120 -3.23 7.65 2.58
C ILE A 120 -2.62 6.93 3.77
N GLU A 121 -3.15 5.75 4.06
CA GLU A 121 -2.79 4.97 5.25
C GLU A 121 -2.36 3.56 4.85
N SER A 122 -1.28 3.05 5.46
CA SER A 122 -0.74 1.71 5.14
C SER A 122 -1.73 0.58 5.39
N TYR A 123 -2.68 0.77 6.31
CA TYR A 123 -3.72 -0.19 6.64
C TYR A 123 -4.81 -0.30 5.56
N SER A 124 -4.84 0.60 4.57
CA SER A 124 -5.81 0.54 3.46
C SER A 124 -5.77 -0.78 2.70
N ALA A 125 -4.62 -1.46 2.68
CA ALA A 125 -4.45 -2.77 2.07
C ALA A 125 -5.10 -3.91 2.87
N VAL A 126 -5.38 -3.75 4.17
CA VAL A 126 -5.89 -4.85 4.99
C VAL A 126 -7.42 -4.88 4.95
N PRO A 127 -8.05 -6.00 4.54
CA PRO A 127 -9.49 -6.10 4.51
C PRO A 127 -10.10 -6.09 5.92
N ASN A 128 -11.35 -5.63 6.03
CA ASN A 128 -12.15 -5.66 7.26
C ASN A 128 -11.56 -4.92 8.48
N ILE A 129 -10.56 -4.05 8.29
CA ILE A 129 -10.17 -3.07 9.32
C ILE A 129 -11.01 -1.81 9.13
N THR A 130 -11.74 -1.45 10.18
CA THR A 130 -12.68 -0.31 10.19
C THR A 130 -12.11 0.92 10.89
N SER A 131 -11.17 0.74 11.81
CA SER A 131 -10.46 1.82 12.51
C SER A 131 -9.11 1.32 13.03
N VAL A 132 -8.12 2.21 13.03
CA VAL A 132 -6.82 2.01 13.67
C VAL A 132 -6.65 3.21 14.60
N GLU A 133 -6.78 3.00 15.91
CA GLU A 133 -6.54 4.03 16.92
C GLU A 133 -5.05 4.32 17.09
#